data_AF-A0A2H2Z6Y0-F1
#
_entry.id   AF-A0A2H2Z6Y0-F1
#
_cell.length_a   1.000
_cell.length_b   1.000
_cell.length_c   1.000
_cell.angle_alpha   90.00
_cell.angle_beta   90.00
_cell.angle_gamma   90.00
#
_symmetry.space_group_name_H-M   'P 1'
#
loop_
_entity.id
_entity.type
_entity.pdbx_description
1 polymer ?
#
loop_
_entity_poly.entity_id
_entity_poly.type
_entity_poly.pdbx_seq_one_letter_code
_entity_poly.pdbx_strand_id
1 'polypeptide(L)'
;MRASSVEGVAQAAPKNNLLRLLLLPLVILAGMGLSVEAGLLGPLGEQVGHLWATLSIFGVGSAILVLLLLFSGPQKGPALTELPRWQLIGGLLGPIYVVVLTLATPHIGIAMTMIAILSGQVGKSVLIDHFGWFGAARKRVNGEQWIALALIVAALVLIARG
;
A
#
# COMPACT_ATOMS: atom_id res chain seq x y z
N MET A 1 -29.48 2.66 -13.82
CA MET A 1 -29.31 3.92 -13.06
C MET A 1 -28.35 3.67 -11.88
N ARG A 2 -27.03 3.58 -12.14
CA ARG A 2 -25.98 3.28 -11.13
C ARG A 2 -24.62 3.85 -11.59
N ALA A 3 -24.54 5.18 -11.72
CA ALA A 3 -23.30 5.85 -12.15
C ALA A 3 -22.97 7.11 -11.31
N SER A 4 -23.57 7.27 -10.13
CA SER A 4 -23.42 8.50 -9.31
C SER A 4 -22.58 8.34 -8.04
N SER A 5 -22.09 7.13 -7.71
CA SER A 5 -21.38 6.89 -6.42
C SER A 5 -19.85 6.95 -6.50
N VAL A 6 -19.27 7.15 -7.69
CA VAL A 6 -17.81 7.17 -7.88
C VAL A 6 -17.24 8.60 -7.90
N GLU A 7 -18.07 9.60 -8.21
CA GLU A 7 -17.62 11.00 -8.34
C GLU A 7 -17.20 11.64 -7.00
N GLY A 8 -17.67 11.13 -5.87
CA GLY A 8 -17.39 11.70 -4.55
C GLY A 8 -16.01 11.39 -3.94
N VAL A 9 -15.28 10.40 -4.47
CA VAL A 9 -13.96 10.00 -3.94
C VAL A 9 -12.82 10.74 -4.64
N ALA A 10 -13.06 11.30 -5.83
CA ALA A 10 -12.02 11.77 -6.73
C ALA A 10 -11.37 13.13 -6.37
N GLN A 11 -11.87 13.87 -5.38
CA GLN A 11 -11.39 15.23 -5.12
C GLN A 11 -11.36 15.59 -3.63
N ALA A 12 -10.31 15.15 -2.94
CA ALA A 12 -9.83 15.83 -1.74
C ALA A 12 -8.30 15.95 -1.78
N ALA A 13 -7.77 16.62 -2.81
CA ALA A 13 -6.41 17.13 -2.72
C ALA A 13 -6.40 18.14 -1.56
N PRO A 14 -5.61 17.97 -0.49
CA PRO A 14 -5.59 18.94 0.59
C PRO A 14 -5.20 20.30 0.00
N LYS A 15 -6.10 21.27 0.19
CA LYS A 15 -5.95 22.64 -0.30
C LYS A 15 -4.79 23.37 0.36
N ASN A 16 -4.29 22.83 1.48
CA ASN A 16 -3.25 23.42 2.32
C ASN A 16 -1.89 22.75 2.08
N ASN A 17 -0.93 23.50 1.54
CA ASN A 17 0.45 23.04 1.35
C ASN A 17 1.11 22.61 2.67
N LEU A 18 0.73 23.23 3.80
CA LEU A 18 1.20 22.85 5.13
C LEU A 18 0.79 21.42 5.51
N LEU A 19 -0.45 21.02 5.22
CA LEU A 19 -0.93 19.67 5.51
C LEU A 19 -0.16 18.63 4.69
N ARG A 20 0.16 18.93 3.42
CA ARG A 20 0.98 18.06 2.58
C ARG A 20 2.39 17.89 3.17
N LEU A 21 3.01 18.98 3.59
CA LEU A 21 4.34 18.96 4.21
C LEU A 21 4.36 18.18 5.53
N LEU A 22 3.28 18.21 6.31
CA LEU A 22 3.16 17.43 7.55
C LEU A 22 2.89 15.94 7.30
N LEU A 23 2.15 15.60 6.24
CA LEU A 23 1.84 14.19 5.91
C LEU A 23 3.03 13.46 5.29
N LEU A 24 3.89 14.14 4.54
CA LEU A 24 5.08 13.54 3.91
C LEU A 24 5.97 12.76 4.89
N PRO A 25 6.46 13.32 6.01
CA PRO A 25 7.29 12.57 6.95
C PRO A 25 6.52 11.40 7.58
N LEU A 26 5.22 11.54 7.82
CA LEU A 26 4.41 10.44 8.38
C LEU A 26 4.31 9.26 7.39
N VAL A 27 4.12 9.54 6.11
CA VAL A 27 4.11 8.51 5.05
C VAL A 27 5.49 7.88 4.88
N ILE A 28 6.57 8.66 5.01
CA ILE A 28 7.95 8.11 5.00
C ILE A 28 8.15 7.17 6.17
N LEU A 29 7.76 7.57 7.39
CA LEU A 29 7.84 6.72 8.58
C LEU A 29 7.01 5.44 8.43
N ALA A 30 5.81 5.53 7.84
CA ALA A 30 5.01 4.35 7.52
C ALA A 30 5.73 3.42 6.54
N GLY A 31 6.39 3.98 5.51
CA GLY A 31 7.22 3.22 4.56
C GLY A 31 8.43 2.55 5.21
N MET A 32 9.09 3.21 6.17
CA MET A 32 10.15 2.60 6.99
C MET A 32 9.61 1.42 7.79
N GLY A 33 8.37 1.51 8.27
CA GLY A 33 7.66 0.41 8.93
C GLY A 33 7.58 -0.85 8.05
N LEU A 34 7.39 -0.72 6.73
CA LEU A 34 7.38 -1.87 5.80
C LEU A 34 8.75 -2.58 5.72
N SER A 35 9.84 -1.84 5.86
CA SER A 35 11.19 -2.43 5.89
C SER A 35 11.43 -3.21 7.19
N VAL A 36 10.94 -2.68 8.32
CA VAL A 36 10.97 -3.37 9.61
C VAL A 36 10.10 -4.62 9.54
N GLU A 37 8.90 -4.52 8.96
CA GLU A 37 8.00 -5.65 8.73
C GLU A 37 8.73 -6.76 7.95
N ALA A 38 9.33 -6.44 6.81
CA ALA A 38 10.08 -7.42 6.01
C ALA A 38 11.19 -8.13 6.82
N GLY A 39 11.96 -7.37 7.62
CA GLY A 39 13.02 -7.91 8.45
C GLY A 39 12.55 -8.80 9.60
N LEU A 40 11.35 -8.56 10.13
CA LEU A 40 10.75 -9.39 11.19
C LEU A 40 10.00 -10.60 10.60
N LEU A 41 9.25 -10.38 9.53
CA LEU A 41 8.32 -11.39 9.00
C LEU A 41 9.00 -12.48 8.18
N GLY A 42 10.09 -12.19 7.48
CA GLY A 42 10.87 -13.22 6.78
C GLY A 42 11.34 -14.32 7.75
N PRO A 43 12.16 -13.98 8.76
CA PRO A 43 12.63 -14.95 9.76
C PRO A 43 11.50 -15.58 10.59
N LEU A 44 10.44 -14.84 10.90
CA LEU A 44 9.29 -15.40 11.61
C LEU A 44 8.57 -16.44 10.75
N GLY A 45 8.42 -16.19 9.45
CA GLY A 45 7.83 -17.12 8.49
C GLY A 45 8.59 -18.45 8.40
N GLU A 46 9.91 -18.42 8.47
CA GLU A 46 10.75 -19.64 8.51
C GLU A 46 10.57 -20.44 9.81
N GLN A 47 10.30 -19.76 10.94
CA GLN A 47 10.19 -20.42 12.25
C GLN A 47 8.82 -21.04 12.52
N VAL A 48 7.73 -20.34 12.14
CA VAL A 48 6.35 -20.76 12.47
C VAL A 48 5.49 -21.07 11.25
N GLY A 49 6.03 -20.89 10.05
CA GLY A 49 5.32 -20.99 8.77
C GLY A 49 4.77 -19.64 8.31
N HIS A 50 4.93 -19.34 7.02
CA HIS A 50 4.60 -18.04 6.41
C HIS A 50 3.12 -17.63 6.60
N LEU A 51 2.19 -18.60 6.53
CA LEU A 51 0.77 -18.32 6.75
C LEU A 51 0.45 -17.97 8.21
N TRP A 52 1.09 -18.63 9.17
CA TRP A 52 0.93 -18.34 10.60
C TRP A 52 1.55 -16.99 10.97
N ALA A 53 2.73 -16.68 10.44
CA ALA A 53 3.37 -15.37 10.59
C ALA A 53 2.48 -14.25 10.04
N THR A 54 1.93 -14.44 8.83
CA THR A 54 1.00 -13.49 8.21
C THR A 54 -0.29 -13.33 9.02
N LEU A 55 -0.90 -14.44 9.46
CA LEU A 55 -2.11 -14.40 10.28
C LEU A 55 -1.87 -13.65 11.60
N SER A 56 -0.71 -13.84 12.23
CA SER A 56 -0.35 -13.20 13.49
C SER A 56 -0.28 -11.68 13.36
N ILE A 57 0.44 -11.15 12.37
CA ILE A 57 0.57 -9.69 12.20
C ILE A 57 -0.76 -9.04 11.81
N PHE A 58 -1.55 -9.66 10.93
CA PHE A 58 -2.89 -9.19 10.61
C PHE A 58 -3.83 -9.28 11.81
N GLY A 59 -3.69 -10.31 12.64
CA GLY A 59 -4.46 -10.49 13.87
C GLY A 59 -4.18 -9.37 14.88
N VAL A 60 -2.91 -9.08 15.16
CA VAL A 60 -2.50 -7.98 16.04
C VAL A 60 -2.95 -6.63 15.48
N GLY A 61 -2.72 -6.38 14.19
CA GLY A 61 -3.17 -5.15 13.54
C GLY A 61 -4.68 -4.96 13.60
N SER A 62 -5.45 -6.03 13.36
CA SER A 62 -6.91 -6.02 13.46
C SER A 62 -7.38 -5.75 14.88
N ALA A 63 -6.76 -6.37 15.89
CA ALA A 63 -7.10 -6.13 17.30
C ALA A 63 -6.86 -4.67 17.70
N ILE A 64 -5.73 -4.08 17.30
CA ILE A 64 -5.43 -2.66 17.52
C ILE A 64 -6.47 -1.77 16.81
N LEU A 65 -6.81 -2.07 15.56
CA LEU A 65 -7.83 -1.31 14.82
C LEU A 65 -9.21 -1.39 15.48
N VAL A 66 -9.63 -2.58 15.93
CA VAL A 66 -10.88 -2.75 16.69
C VAL A 66 -10.86 -1.91 17.96
N LEU A 67 -9.76 -1.95 18.71
CA LEU A 67 -9.62 -1.14 19.91
C LEU A 67 -9.75 0.36 19.61
N LEU A 68 -9.07 0.86 18.58
CA LEU A 68 -9.18 2.25 18.14
C LEU A 68 -10.61 2.61 17.72
N LEU A 69 -11.32 1.72 17.03
CA LEU A 69 -12.72 1.92 16.63
C LEU A 69 -13.65 2.08 17.83
N LEU A 70 -13.43 1.34 18.91
CA LEU A 70 -14.23 1.47 20.15
C LEU A 70 -14.13 2.88 20.76
N PHE A 71 -12.99 3.56 20.58
CA PHE A 71 -12.76 4.92 21.10
C PHE A 71 -13.03 6.03 20.09
N SER A 72 -13.22 5.71 18.80
CA SER A 72 -13.33 6.71 17.72
C SER A 72 -14.73 7.34 17.57
N GLY A 73 -15.73 6.85 18.29
CA GLY A 73 -17.12 7.33 18.21
C GLY A 73 -17.83 6.99 16.88
N PRO A 74 -19.06 7.50 16.68
CA PRO A 74 -19.86 7.20 15.50
C PRO A 74 -19.21 7.67 14.21
N GLN A 75 -19.05 6.76 13.26
CA GLN A 75 -18.51 7.07 11.93
C GLN A 75 -19.56 7.74 11.06
N LYS A 76 -19.21 8.84 10.39
CA LYS A 76 -20.14 9.66 9.58
C LYS A 76 -20.33 9.14 8.15
N GLY A 77 -20.13 7.85 7.90
CA GLY A 77 -20.13 7.25 6.56
C GLY A 77 -21.23 6.21 6.33
N PRO A 78 -21.50 5.84 5.06
CA PRO A 78 -22.43 4.77 4.72
C PRO A 78 -21.94 3.42 5.28
N ALA A 79 -22.87 2.49 5.52
CA ALA A 79 -22.52 1.16 5.98
C ALA A 79 -21.69 0.42 4.91
N LEU A 80 -20.77 -0.46 5.33
CA LEU A 80 -19.96 -1.26 4.39
C LEU A 80 -20.82 -2.11 3.44
N THR A 81 -22.03 -2.47 3.86
CA THR A 81 -23.02 -3.22 3.07
C THR A 81 -23.63 -2.39 1.93
N GLU A 82 -23.56 -1.07 2.00
CA GLU A 82 -24.10 -0.14 1.00
C GLU A 82 -23.06 0.20 -0.09
N LEU A 83 -21.78 -0.13 0.15
CA LEU A 83 -20.68 0.16 -0.76
C LEU A 83 -20.51 -0.95 -1.83
N PRO A 84 -19.98 -0.60 -3.02
CA PRO A 84 -19.65 -1.61 -4.04
C PRO A 84 -18.65 -2.64 -3.53
N ARG A 85 -19.02 -3.93 -3.60
CA ARG A 85 -18.22 -5.05 -3.06
C ARG A 85 -16.79 -5.13 -3.62
N TRP A 86 -16.52 -4.60 -4.81
CA TRP A 86 -15.18 -4.58 -5.39
C TRP A 86 -14.18 -3.77 -4.55
N GLN A 87 -14.64 -2.79 -3.75
CA GLN A 87 -13.77 -2.01 -2.86
C GLN A 87 -13.16 -2.89 -1.76
N LEU A 88 -13.85 -3.98 -1.37
CA LEU A 88 -13.37 -4.93 -0.38
C LEU A 88 -12.20 -5.79 -0.88
N ILE A 89 -11.96 -5.84 -2.20
CA ILE A 89 -10.80 -6.53 -2.79
C ILE A 89 -9.49 -5.92 -2.26
N GLY A 90 -9.48 -4.64 -1.91
CA GLY A 90 -8.33 -3.99 -1.27
C GLY A 90 -7.89 -4.71 0.01
N GLY A 91 -8.83 -5.27 0.79
CA GLY A 91 -8.53 -6.03 2.00
C GLY A 91 -7.85 -7.37 1.73
N LEU A 92 -8.03 -7.96 0.55
CA LEU A 92 -7.38 -9.22 0.16
C LEU A 92 -5.95 -9.01 -0.33
N LEU A 93 -5.66 -7.85 -0.93
CA LEU A 93 -4.33 -7.54 -1.46
C LEU A 93 -3.25 -7.45 -0.38
N GLY A 94 -3.61 -7.01 0.83
CA GLY A 94 -2.69 -6.93 1.97
C GLY A 94 -2.10 -8.28 2.36
N PRO A 95 -2.92 -9.29 2.72
CA PRO A 95 -2.41 -10.62 3.05
C PRO A 95 -1.60 -11.26 1.93
N ILE A 96 -2.01 -11.11 0.67
CA ILE A 96 -1.23 -11.60 -0.49
C ILE A 96 0.16 -10.93 -0.53
N TYR A 97 0.20 -9.61 -0.37
CA TYR A 97 1.45 -8.86 -0.29
C TYR A 97 2.36 -9.38 0.82
N VAL A 98 1.82 -9.60 2.02
CA VAL A 98 2.61 -10.06 3.18
C VAL A 98 3.08 -11.50 3.01
N VAL A 99 2.29 -12.39 2.41
CA VAL A 99 2.74 -13.75 2.08
C VAL A 99 3.91 -13.69 1.09
N VAL A 100 3.80 -12.90 0.02
CA VAL A 100 4.91 -12.71 -0.94
C VAL A 100 6.12 -12.10 -0.24
N LEU A 101 5.92 -11.16 0.68
CA LEU A 101 6.99 -10.53 1.47
C LEU A 101 7.73 -11.57 2.33
N THR A 102 7.00 -12.39 3.08
CA THR A 102 7.59 -13.44 3.95
C THR A 102 8.33 -14.51 3.15
N LEU A 103 7.84 -14.83 1.95
CA LEU A 103 8.46 -15.80 1.04
C LEU A 103 9.66 -15.22 0.28
N ALA A 104 9.65 -13.95 -0.11
CA ALA A 104 10.71 -13.38 -0.94
C ALA A 104 11.88 -12.86 -0.11
N THR A 105 11.59 -12.20 1.03
CA THR A 105 12.59 -11.46 1.81
C THR A 105 13.78 -12.32 2.26
N PRO A 106 13.60 -13.56 2.76
CA PRO A 106 14.72 -14.41 3.17
C PRO A 106 15.65 -14.80 2.01
N HIS A 107 15.15 -14.86 0.77
CA HIS A 107 15.93 -15.32 -0.39
C HIS A 107 16.67 -14.21 -1.12
N ILE A 108 16.08 -13.02 -1.24
CA ILE A 108 16.67 -11.90 -2.00
C ILE A 108 17.13 -10.74 -1.11
N GLY A 109 16.84 -10.79 0.19
CA GLY A 109 17.18 -9.74 1.15
C GLY A 109 16.17 -8.59 1.19
N ILE A 110 16.21 -7.83 2.29
CA ILE A 110 15.25 -6.74 2.57
C ILE A 110 15.36 -5.61 1.54
N ALA A 111 16.59 -5.18 1.21
CA ALA A 111 16.81 -4.06 0.29
C ALA A 111 16.21 -4.32 -1.10
N MET A 112 16.51 -5.47 -1.69
CA MET A 112 15.96 -5.90 -2.98
C MET A 112 14.43 -6.00 -2.94
N THR A 113 13.90 -6.59 -1.87
CA THR A 113 12.46 -6.75 -1.69
C THR A 113 11.74 -5.40 -1.66
N MET A 114 12.25 -4.43 -0.89
CA MET A 114 11.65 -3.10 -0.78
C MET A 114 11.67 -2.35 -2.10
N ILE A 115 12.78 -2.40 -2.84
CA ILE A 115 12.89 -1.69 -4.12
C ILE A 115 12.00 -2.33 -5.19
N ALA A 116 11.88 -3.65 -5.21
CA ALA A 116 10.95 -4.35 -6.09
C ALA A 116 9.49 -3.95 -5.78
N ILE A 117 9.12 -3.87 -4.49
CA ILE A 117 7.81 -3.41 -4.05
C ILE A 117 7.56 -1.95 -4.48
N LEU A 118 8.52 -1.05 -4.23
CA LEU A 118 8.43 0.35 -4.64
C LEU A 118 8.26 0.49 -6.16
N SER A 119 8.99 -0.32 -6.94
CA SER A 119 8.86 -0.37 -8.40
C SER A 119 7.42 -0.71 -8.82
N GLY A 120 6.86 -1.77 -8.22
CA GLY A 120 5.48 -2.20 -8.49
C GLY A 120 4.44 -1.16 -8.06
N GLN A 121 4.63 -0.54 -6.89
CA GLN A 121 3.75 0.51 -6.36
C GLN A 121 3.73 1.74 -7.28
N VAL A 122 4.90 2.22 -7.71
CA VAL A 122 5.00 3.38 -8.62
C VAL A 122 4.46 3.03 -10.00
N GLY A 123 4.83 1.88 -10.57
CA GLY A 123 4.34 1.46 -11.88
C GLY A 123 2.81 1.32 -11.91
N LYS A 124 2.23 0.68 -10.88
CA LYS A 124 0.77 0.57 -10.76
C LYS A 124 0.11 1.93 -10.54
N SER A 125 0.71 2.83 -9.76
CA SER A 125 0.22 4.19 -9.55
C SER A 125 0.10 4.96 -10.88
N VAL A 126 1.12 4.88 -11.74
CA VAL A 126 1.11 5.50 -13.08
C VAL A 126 0.01 4.93 -13.95
N LEU A 127 -0.20 3.60 -13.94
CA LEU A 127 -1.28 2.95 -14.68
C LEU A 127 -2.67 3.42 -14.19
N ILE A 128 -2.86 3.50 -12.87
CA ILE A 128 -4.12 3.98 -12.28
C ILE A 128 -4.39 5.43 -12.69
N ASP A 129 -3.39 6.30 -12.60
CA ASP A 129 -3.49 7.71 -12.99
C ASP A 129 -3.78 7.87 -14.49
N HIS A 130 -3.14 7.05 -15.34
CA HIS A 130 -3.29 7.08 -16.79
C HIS A 130 -4.69 6.65 -17.27
N PHE A 131 -5.19 5.55 -16.70
CA PHE A 131 -6.47 4.96 -17.09
C PHE A 131 -7.65 5.48 -16.28
N GLY A 132 -7.40 6.24 -15.20
CA GLY A 132 -8.46 6.73 -14.30
C GLY A 132 -9.15 5.59 -13.54
N TRP A 133 -8.41 4.51 -13.23
CA TRP A 133 -8.97 3.37 -12.52
C TRP A 133 -9.46 3.77 -11.12
N PHE A 134 -10.46 3.06 -10.60
CA PHE A 134 -11.06 3.28 -9.27
C PHE A 134 -11.73 4.65 -9.06
N GLY A 135 -12.12 5.33 -10.14
CA GLY A 135 -12.73 6.66 -10.05
C GLY A 135 -11.73 7.80 -9.88
N ALA A 136 -10.44 7.53 -10.02
CA ALA A 136 -9.43 8.58 -10.05
C ALA A 136 -9.68 9.51 -11.25
N ALA A 137 -9.64 10.83 -11.01
CA ALA A 137 -9.67 11.80 -12.09
C ALA A 137 -8.47 11.52 -13.02
N ARG A 138 -8.75 11.21 -14.29
CA ARG A 138 -7.72 10.84 -15.27
C ARG A 138 -6.70 11.97 -15.34
N LYS A 139 -5.50 11.72 -14.84
CA LYS A 139 -4.40 12.68 -14.91
C LYS A 139 -3.61 12.41 -16.17
N ARG A 140 -3.15 13.47 -16.82
CA ARG A 140 -2.10 13.32 -17.82
C ARG A 140 -0.86 12.84 -17.08
N VAL A 141 -0.45 11.61 -17.36
CA VAL A 141 0.83 11.09 -16.92
C VAL A 141 1.91 11.98 -17.52
N ASN A 142 2.63 12.70 -16.68
CA ASN A 142 3.77 13.52 -17.09
C ASN A 142 4.96 12.60 -17.34
N GLY A 143 5.83 12.94 -18.30
CA GLY A 143 7.04 12.17 -18.63
C GLY A 143 7.96 11.91 -17.43
N GLU A 144 7.92 12.79 -16.43
CA GLU A 144 8.63 12.67 -15.16
C GLU A 144 8.29 11.38 -14.38
N GLN A 145 7.04 10.89 -14.44
CA GLN A 145 6.65 9.66 -13.76
C GLN A 145 7.28 8.42 -14.40
N TRP A 146 7.45 8.43 -15.74
CA TRP A 146 8.18 7.38 -16.46
C TRP A 146 9.67 7.42 -16.15
N ILE A 147 10.26 8.60 -16.04
CA ILE A 147 11.67 8.77 -15.63
C ILE A 147 11.86 8.25 -14.20
N ALA A 148 10.96 8.60 -13.27
CA ALA A 148 11.01 8.10 -11.91
C ALA A 148 10.94 6.57 -11.85
N LEU A 149 10.03 5.95 -12.62
CA LEU A 149 9.94 4.49 -12.72
C LEU A 149 11.23 3.89 -13.29
N ALA A 150 11.80 4.48 -14.34
CA ALA A 150 13.06 4.02 -14.92
C ALA A 150 14.23 4.11 -13.92
N LEU A 151 14.30 5.18 -13.13
CA LEU A 151 15.32 5.32 -12.08
C LEU A 151 15.18 4.28 -10.96
N ILE A 152 13.95 3.96 -10.55
CA ILE A 152 13.71 2.91 -9.55
C ILE A 152 14.13 1.54 -10.09
N VAL A 153 13.79 1.23 -11.35
CA VAL A 153 14.21 -0.02 -12.00
C VAL A 153 15.74 -0.07 -12.15
N ALA A 154 16.38 1.05 -12.51
CA ALA A 154 17.84 1.12 -12.56
C ALA A 154 18.48 0.86 -11.19
N ALA A 155 17.93 1.45 -10.11
CA ALA A 155 18.37 1.18 -8.74
C ALA A 155 18.22 -0.30 -8.37
N LEU A 156 17.09 -0.94 -8.74
CA LEU A 156 16.87 -2.37 -8.53
C LEU A 156 17.94 -3.21 -9.23
N VAL A 157 18.23 -2.92 -10.50
CA VAL A 157 19.24 -3.66 -11.28
C VAL A 157 20.65 -3.47 -10.71
N LEU A 158 21.00 -2.27 -10.25
CA LEU A 158 22.30 -2.01 -9.64
C LEU A 158 22.49 -2.80 -8.35
N ILE A 159 21.47 -2.83 -7.49
CA ILE A 159 21.52 -3.57 -6.22
C ILE A 159 21.48 -5.09 -6.47
N ALA A 160 20.75 -5.55 -7.48
CA ALA A 160 20.75 -6.97 -7.84
C ALA A 160 22.10 -7.48 -8.39
N ARG A 161 22.99 -6.57 -8.80
CA ARG A 161 24.32 -6.90 -9.34
C ARG A 161 25.46 -6.75 -8.33
N GLY A 162 25.25 -6.04 -7.23
CA GLY A 162 26.23 -5.81 -6.16
C GLY A 162 26.06 -6.80 -5.03
#